data_AF-A0A915CUB0-F1
#
_entry.id   AF-A0A915CUB0-F1
#
_cell.length_a   1.000
_cell.length_b   1.000
_cell.length_c   1.000
_cell.angle_alpha   90.00
_cell.angle_beta   90.00
_cell.angle_gamma   90.00
#
_symmetry.space_group_name_H-M   'P 1'
#
loop_
_entity.id
_entity.type
_entity.pdbx_description
1 polymer ?
#
loop_
_entity_poly.entity_id
_entity_poly.type
_entity_poly.pdbx_seq_one_letter_code
_entity_poly.pdbx_strand_id
1 'polypeptide(L)'
;MTLNLLPTTLLVLYEAEHIEWDYIPWQPLCLAALLSLTFNFLTNFGIALFGPLIISIGMLCGIPASALIDILFRQMPLTQTFIVGSAAVMVSFVLIAFPMAKMWRKMEKMCC
;
A
#
# COMPACT_ATOMS: atom_id res chain seq x y z
N MET A 1 6.46 10.11 17.28
CA MET A 1 5.55 11.04 16.58
C MET A 1 5.46 12.41 17.26
N THR A 2 5.57 12.50 18.59
CA THR A 2 5.56 13.77 19.34
C THR A 2 6.78 14.68 19.10
N LEU A 3 7.97 14.12 18.84
CA LEU A 3 9.19 14.90 18.57
C LEU A 3 9.13 15.76 17.30
N ASN A 4 8.43 15.30 16.25
CA ASN A 4 8.28 16.06 15.00
C ASN A 4 7.26 17.20 15.11
N LEU A 5 6.42 17.20 16.14
CA LEU A 5 5.40 18.22 16.37
C LEU A 5 6.01 19.50 16.97
N LEU A 6 7.11 19.36 17.71
CA LEU A 6 7.80 20.46 18.37
C LEU A 6 8.30 21.56 17.41
N PRO A 7 9.04 21.26 16.32
CA PRO A 7 9.50 22.31 15.41
C PRO A 7 8.33 23.00 14.68
N THR A 8 7.31 22.25 14.27
CA THR A 8 6.15 22.80 13.55
C THR A 8 5.30 23.70 14.45
N THR A 9 5.08 23.32 15.71
CA THR A 9 4.31 24.14 16.66
C THR A 9 5.07 25.41 17.08
N LEU A 10 6.40 25.34 17.21
CA LEU A 10 7.23 26.51 17.48
C LEU A 10 7.23 27.50 16.31
N LEU A 11 7.30 27.03 15.07
CA LEU A 11 7.27 27.89 13.87
C LEU A 11 5.93 28.63 13.69
N VAL A 12 4.81 27.97 14.02
CA VAL A 12 3.47 28.58 14.01
C VAL A 12 3.32 29.61 15.13
N LEU A 13 3.85 29.34 16.33
CA LEU A 13 3.80 30.28 17.46
C LEU A 13 4.68 31.52 17.26
N TYR A 14 5.80 31.37 16.53
CA TYR A 14 6.70 32.48 16.17
C TYR A 14 6.24 33.26 14.92
N GLU A 15 5.03 32.99 14.38
CA GLU A 15 4.48 33.57 13.14
C GLU A 15 5.39 33.42 11.90
N ALA A 16 6.38 32.52 11.94
CA ALA A 16 7.28 32.27 10.81
C ALA A 16 6.59 31.44 9.71
N GLU A 17 5.55 30.67 10.06
CA GLU A 17 4.67 29.98 9.12
C GLU A 17 3.21 30.38 9.38
N HIS A 18 2.61 31.15 8.46
CA HIS A 18 1.19 31.48 8.49
C HIS A 18 0.39 30.34 7.83
N ILE A 19 -0.24 29.49 8.65
CA ILE A 19 -1.08 28.40 8.17
C ILE A 19 -2.51 28.93 7.98
N GLU A 20 -2.93 29.12 6.73
CA GLU A 20 -4.31 29.40 6.41
C GLU A 20 -5.15 28.11 6.52
N TRP A 21 -5.83 27.95 7.65
CA TRP A 21 -6.65 26.77 7.98
C TRP A 21 -7.75 26.47 6.96
N ASP A 22 -8.18 27.47 6.19
CA ASP A 22 -9.24 27.36 5.18
C ASP A 22 -8.73 26.77 3.85
N TYR A 23 -7.42 26.86 3.58
CA TYR A 23 -6.80 26.26 2.40
C TYR A 23 -6.49 24.77 2.60
N ILE A 24 -6.56 24.27 3.83
CA ILE A 24 -6.27 22.88 4.14
C ILE A 24 -7.43 22.01 3.64
N PRO A 25 -7.18 21.02 2.77
CA PRO A 25 -8.23 20.15 2.28
C PRO A 25 -8.59 19.10 3.34
N TRP A 26 -9.42 19.50 4.31
CA TRP A 26 -9.84 18.67 5.45
C TRP A 26 -10.55 17.38 5.05
N GLN A 27 -11.36 17.45 4.01
CA GLN A 27 -12.15 16.31 3.52
C GLN A 27 -11.28 15.12 3.10
N PRO A 28 -10.32 15.26 2.15
CA PRO A 28 -9.44 14.15 1.79
C PRO A 28 -8.52 13.75 2.94
N LEU A 29 -8.16 14.67 3.85
CA LEU A 29 -7.35 14.36 5.02
C LEU A 29 -8.09 13.41 5.98
N CYS A 30 -9.34 13.74 6.32
CA CYS A 30 -10.20 12.89 7.14
C CYS A 30 -10.46 11.54 6.46
N LEU A 31 -10.70 11.54 5.14
CA LEU A 31 -10.92 10.31 4.38
C LEU A 31 -9.68 9.41 4.40
N ALA A 32 -8.50 9.97 4.15
CA ALA A 32 -7.24 9.23 4.19
C ALA A 32 -6.96 8.65 5.59
N ALA A 33 -7.23 9.41 6.65
CA ALA A 33 -7.10 8.94 8.03
C ALA A 33 -8.05 7.76 8.32
N LEU A 34 -9.31 7.86 7.88
CA LEU A 34 -10.31 6.80 8.06
C LEU A 34 -9.95 5.55 7.26
N LEU A 35 -9.52 5.70 5.99
CA LEU A 35 -9.08 4.59 5.16
C LEU A 35 -7.86 3.88 5.77
N SER A 36 -6.91 4.63 6.34
CA SER A 36 -5.74 4.10 7.03
C SER A 36 -6.14 3.32 8.30
N LEU A 37 -7.09 3.85 9.08
CA LEU A 37 -7.65 3.16 10.25
C LEU A 37 -8.29 1.82 9.83
N THR A 38 -9.13 1.85 8.79
CA THR A 38 -9.79 0.65 8.25
C THR A 38 -8.76 -0.36 7.76
N PHE A 39 -7.75 0.07 7.00
CA PHE A 39 -6.68 -0.80 6.51
C PHE A 39 -5.92 -1.47 7.65
N ASN A 40 -5.56 -0.72 8.69
CA ASN A 40 -4.86 -1.25 9.85
C ASN A 40 -5.72 -2.25 10.62
N PHE A 41 -7.02 -1.97 10.78
CA PHE A 41 -7.95 -2.91 11.42
C PHE A 41 -8.09 -4.22 10.61
N LEU A 42 -8.31 -4.12 9.29
CA LEU A 42 -8.40 -5.29 8.41
C LEU A 42 -7.11 -6.10 8.41
N THR A 43 -5.95 -5.45 8.44
CA THR A 43 -4.64 -6.12 8.46
C THR A 43 -4.45 -6.89 9.76
N ASN A 44 -4.70 -6.26 10.91
CA ASN A 44 -4.57 -6.94 12.21
C ASN A 44 -5.58 -8.09 12.36
N PHE A 45 -6.82 -7.88 11.93
CA PHE A 45 -7.85 -8.93 11.94
C PHE A 45 -7.51 -10.07 10.98
N GLY A 46 -7.02 -9.74 9.79
CA GLY A 46 -6.59 -10.70 8.79
C GLY A 46 -5.42 -11.56 9.27
N ILE A 47 -4.45 -10.98 9.99
CA ILE A 47 -3.33 -11.72 10.58
C ILE A 47 -3.85 -12.70 11.62
N ALA A 48 -4.83 -12.30 12.45
CA ALA A 48 -5.43 -13.16 13.46
C ALA A 48 -6.19 -14.36 12.86
N LEU A 49 -6.84 -14.18 11.70
CA LEU A 49 -7.63 -15.25 11.05
C LEU A 49 -6.79 -16.17 10.15
N PHE A 50 -5.94 -15.61 9.31
CA PHE A 50 -5.27 -16.33 8.21
C PHE A 50 -3.76 -16.49 8.42
N GLY A 51 -3.20 -15.80 9.41
CA GLY A 51 -1.76 -15.73 9.65
C GLY A 51 -1.07 -14.64 8.81
N PRO A 52 0.16 -14.26 9.20
CA PRO A 52 0.85 -13.09 8.64
C PRO A 52 1.27 -13.26 7.17
N LEU A 53 1.47 -14.50 6.72
CA LEU A 53 1.94 -14.79 5.36
C LEU A 53 0.89 -14.42 4.29
N ILE A 54 -0.37 -14.79 4.53
CA ILE A 54 -1.47 -14.55 3.58
C ILE A 54 -1.75 -13.06 3.46
N ILE A 55 -1.76 -12.33 4.58
CA ILE A 55 -1.98 -10.87 4.58
C ILE A 55 -0.84 -10.13 3.90
N SER A 56 0.41 -10.58 4.09
CA SER A 56 1.57 -10.01 3.38
C SER A 56 1.45 -10.16 1.87
N ILE A 57 0.97 -11.31 1.38
CA ILE A 57 0.70 -11.52 -0.05
C ILE A 57 -0.43 -10.60 -0.54
N GLY A 58 -1.49 -10.42 0.26
CA GLY A 58 -2.56 -9.48 -0.03
C GLY A 58 -2.08 -8.04 -0.16
N MET A 59 -1.19 -7.59 0.73
CA MET A 59 -0.59 -6.25 0.66
C MET A 59 0.29 -6.08 -0.59
N LEU A 60 1.02 -7.11 -1.01
CA LEU A 60 1.78 -7.10 -2.26
C LEU A 60 0.87 -6.97 -3.50
N CYS A 61 -0.36 -7.49 -3.43
CA CYS A 61 -1.39 -7.29 -4.48
C CYS A 61 -1.89 -5.84 -4.54
N GLY A 62 -1.68 -5.03 -3.51
CA GLY A 62 -2.05 -3.61 -3.50
C GLY A 62 -1.32 -2.80 -4.57
N ILE A 63 -0.10 -3.20 -4.95
CA ILE A 63 0.75 -2.52 -5.94
C ILE A 63 0.17 -2.60 -7.36
N PRO A 64 -0.19 -3.77 -7.92
CA PRO A 64 -0.86 -3.82 -9.22
C PRO A 64 -2.26 -3.21 -9.17
N ALA A 65 -2.98 -3.32 -8.05
CA ALA A 65 -4.29 -2.69 -7.90
C ALA A 65 -4.21 -1.15 -7.98
N SER A 66 -3.20 -0.54 -7.35
CA SER A 66 -2.97 0.91 -7.47
C SER A 66 -2.57 1.31 -8.89
N ALA A 67 -1.72 0.53 -9.55
CA ALA A 67 -1.35 0.77 -10.96
C ALA A 67 -2.58 0.71 -11.90
N LEU A 68 -3.50 -0.22 -11.67
CA LEU A 68 -4.78 -0.30 -12.39
C LEU A 68 -5.64 0.96 -12.19
N ILE A 69 -5.72 1.46 -10.95
CA ILE A 69 -6.46 2.69 -10.62
C ILE A 69 -5.82 3.90 -11.33
N ASP A 70 -4.49 4.00 -11.35
CA ASP A 70 -3.77 5.07 -12.05
C ASP A 70 -4.02 5.05 -13.57
N ILE A 71 -4.13 3.87 -14.19
CA ILE A 71 -4.50 3.75 -15.62
C ILE A 71 -5.95 4.18 -15.84
N LEU A 72 -6.88 3.65 -15.03
CA LEU A 72 -8.31 3.81 -15.25
C LEU A 72 -8.79 5.25 -14.97
N PHE A 73 -8.36 5.83 -13.85
CA PHE A 73 -8.85 7.13 -13.38
C PHE A 73 -7.97 8.29 -13.80
N ARG A 74 -6.65 8.09 -13.87
CA ARG A 74 -5.68 9.18 -14.13
C ARG A 74 -5.30 9.32 -15.60
N GLN A 75 -5.72 8.41 -16.48
CA GLN A 75 -5.44 8.44 -17.92
C GLN A 75 -3.95 8.72 -18.21
N MET A 76 -3.06 8.17 -17.38
CA MET A 76 -1.62 8.39 -17.54
C MET A 76 -1.15 7.88 -18.90
N PRO A 77 -0.26 8.60 -19.60
CA PRO A 77 0.20 8.18 -20.91
C PRO A 77 0.87 6.81 -20.80
N LEU A 78 0.30 5.82 -21.49
CA LEU A 78 0.81 4.46 -21.59
C LEU A 78 2.16 4.47 -22.31
N THR A 79 3.21 4.78 -21.55
CA THR A 79 4.59 4.71 -22.03
C THR A 79 4.99 3.24 -22.08
N GLN A 80 5.77 2.84 -23.09
CA GLN A 80 6.18 1.43 -23.26
C GLN A 80 6.86 0.87 -22.00
N THR A 81 7.64 1.68 -21.29
CA THR A 81 8.27 1.31 -20.02
C THR A 81 7.27 1.04 -18.90
N PHE A 82 6.16 1.77 -18.85
CA PHE A 82 5.10 1.59 -17.88
C PHE A 82 4.32 0.29 -18.12
N ILE A 83 4.07 -0.06 -19.38
CA ILE A 83 3.42 -1.33 -19.75
C ILE A 83 4.31 -2.52 -19.39
N VAL A 84 5.60 -2.46 -19.72
CA VAL A 84 6.56 -3.53 -19.40
C VAL A 84 6.71 -3.69 -17.89
N GLY A 85 6.81 -2.59 -17.15
CA GLY A 85 6.91 -2.60 -15.68
C GLY A 85 5.66 -3.18 -15.02
N SER A 86 4.47 -2.72 -15.41
CA SER A 86 3.20 -3.22 -14.88
C SER A 86 2.98 -4.71 -15.20
N ALA A 87 3.32 -5.15 -16.41
CA ALA A 87 3.29 -6.57 -16.78
C ALA A 87 4.25 -7.41 -15.94
N ALA A 88 5.49 -6.95 -15.70
CA ALA A 88 6.47 -7.66 -14.88
C ALA A 88 6.02 -7.79 -13.40
N VAL A 89 5.39 -6.75 -12.84
CA VAL A 89 4.81 -6.79 -11.49
C VAL A 89 3.63 -7.76 -11.43
N MET A 90 2.75 -7.76 -12.43
CA MET A 90 1.64 -8.72 -12.53
C MET A 90 2.15 -10.17 -12.61
N VAL A 91 3.19 -10.44 -13.40
CA VAL A 91 3.82 -11.77 -13.49
C VAL A 91 4.41 -12.21 -12.15
N SER A 92 5.09 -11.29 -11.46
CA SER A 92 5.67 -11.53 -10.14
C SER A 92 4.59 -11.90 -9.11
N PHE A 93 3.44 -11.22 -9.16
CA PHE A 93 2.31 -11.55 -8.30
C PHE A 93 1.74 -12.94 -8.60
N VAL A 94 1.54 -13.28 -9.87
CA VAL A 94 1.05 -14.62 -10.28
C VAL A 94 1.98 -15.72 -9.78
N LEU A 95 3.30 -15.51 -9.85
CA LEU A 95 4.30 -16.46 -9.34
C LEU A 95 4.23 -16.64 -7.81
N ILE A 96 4.00 -15.55 -7.06
CA ILE A 96 3.88 -15.60 -5.58
C ILE A 96 2.53 -16.21 -5.15
N ALA A 97 1.45 -15.88 -5.85
CA ALA A 97 0.10 -16.38 -5.56
C ALA A 97 -0.05 -17.87 -5.92
N PHE A 98 0.65 -18.33 -6.97
CA PHE A 98 0.81 -19.76 -7.19
C PHE A 98 1.50 -20.37 -5.98
N PRO A 99 1.02 -21.48 -5.43
CA PRO A 99 1.53 -22.02 -4.18
C PRO A 99 2.88 -22.71 -4.44
N MET A 100 3.92 -21.93 -4.73
CA MET A 100 5.32 -22.36 -4.82
C MET A 100 5.69 -23.12 -3.53
N ALA A 101 5.16 -22.70 -2.37
CA ALA A 101 5.33 -23.41 -1.10
C ALA A 101 4.70 -24.82 -1.06
N LYS A 102 3.61 -25.07 -1.83
CA LYS A 102 2.97 -26.38 -1.95
C LYS A 102 3.68 -27.23 -3.01
N MET A 103 4.20 -26.59 -4.07
CA MET A 103 4.99 -27.25 -5.10
C MET A 103 6.38 -27.68 -4.61
N TRP A 104 7.08 -26.84 -3.84
CA TRP A 104 8.39 -27.14 -3.27
C TRP A 104 8.34 -28.30 -2.28
N ARG A 105 7.34 -28.31 -1.37
CA ARG A 105 7.10 -29.47 -0.49
C ARG A 105 6.71 -30.74 -1.26
N LYS A 106 6.04 -30.60 -2.41
CA LYS A 106 5.69 -31.75 -3.26
C LYS A 106 6.92 -32.29 -4.00
N MET A 107 7.89 -31.44 -4.38
CA MET A 107 9.17 -31.85 -4.95
C MET A 107 10.09 -32.50 -3.91
N GLU A 108 10.16 -31.95 -2.70
CA GLU A 108 10.94 -32.54 -1.60
C GLU A 108 10.43 -33.94 -1.22
N LYS A 109 9.10 -34.12 -1.15
CA LYS A 109 8.46 -35.42 -0.91
C LYS A 109 8.53 -36.41 -2.09
N MET A 110 8.93 -35.97 -3.28
CA MET A 110 9.22 -36.88 -4.41
C MET A 110 10.68 -37.34 -4.42
N CYS A 111 11.56 -36.67 -3.67
CA CYS A 111 12.99 -36.99 -3.60
C CYS A 111 13.32 -37.92 -2.41
N CYS A 112 12.34 -38.28 -1.58
CA CYS A 112 12.38 -39.36 -0.61
C CYS A 112 11.39 -40.46 -1.04
#